data_AF-A0A967IC87-F1
#
_entry.id   AF-A0A967IC87-F1
#
_cell.length_a   1.000
_cell.length_b   1.000
_cell.length_c   1.000
_cell.angle_alpha   90.00
_cell.angle_beta   90.00
_cell.angle_gamma   90.00
#
_symmetry.space_group_name_H-M   'P 1'
#
loop_
_entity.id
_entity.type
_entity.pdbx_description
1 polymer ?
#
loop_
_entity_poly.entity_id
_entity_poly.type
_entity_poly.pdbx_seq_one_letter_code
_entity_poly.pdbx_strand_id
1 'polypeptide(L)'
;MESDQGHFADGIAEELLNLLTQVEGLHVAARTSSFAFRDPNKDIREIGRLLNVRTVLEGSVRTSGNRVRLTAQLINVDDGFHIWSQVYDREMSDLFAIQDEIASEIATALVDSFVGLEVGPGGRADNLAAAEAYRTGRLSWWRRTPEDLQRAAERFAEALQHDPTFAPAYAALADTWLLLSLYGNVAPMEA
;
A
#
# COMPACT_ATOMS: atom_id res chain seq x y z
N MET A 1 -11.53 -9.50 -26.84
CA MET A 1 -10.07 -9.29 -26.71
C MET A 1 -9.76 -7.97 -26.00
N GLU A 2 -10.47 -6.88 -26.28
CA GLU A 2 -10.41 -5.63 -25.47
C GLU A 2 -11.30 -5.68 -24.20
N SER A 3 -12.44 -6.38 -24.27
CA SER A 3 -13.39 -6.54 -23.15
C SER A 3 -12.73 -7.15 -21.90
N ASP A 4 -12.01 -8.25 -22.07
CA ASP A 4 -11.51 -9.05 -20.93
C ASP A 4 -10.33 -8.36 -20.23
N GLN A 5 -9.50 -7.63 -20.99
CA GLN A 5 -8.40 -6.84 -20.43
C GLN A 5 -8.92 -5.63 -19.65
N GLY A 6 -9.91 -4.93 -20.21
CA GLY A 6 -10.57 -3.81 -19.52
C GLY A 6 -11.24 -4.26 -18.23
N HIS A 7 -11.98 -5.37 -18.25
CA HIS A 7 -12.58 -5.93 -17.04
C HIS A 7 -11.55 -6.36 -15.99
N PHE A 8 -10.41 -6.92 -16.41
CA PHE A 8 -9.34 -7.29 -15.48
C PHE A 8 -8.69 -6.06 -14.83
N ALA A 9 -8.33 -5.05 -15.61
CA ALA A 9 -7.75 -3.81 -15.11
C ALA A 9 -8.73 -3.07 -14.18
N ASP A 10 -10.02 -3.13 -14.47
CA ASP A 10 -11.08 -2.53 -13.64
C ASP A 10 -11.19 -3.22 -12.30
N GLY A 11 -11.14 -4.56 -12.28
CA GLY A 11 -11.12 -5.33 -11.04
C GLY A 11 -9.91 -4.98 -10.17
N ILE A 12 -8.72 -4.86 -10.75
CA ILE A 12 -7.52 -4.40 -10.00
C ILE A 12 -7.73 -3.01 -9.42
N ALA A 13 -8.22 -2.06 -10.22
CA ALA A 13 -8.43 -0.69 -9.78
C ALA A 13 -9.48 -0.60 -8.67
N GLU A 14 -10.55 -1.40 -8.75
CA GLU A 14 -11.57 -1.50 -7.71
C GLU A 14 -11.01 -2.08 -6.42
N GLU A 15 -10.24 -3.16 -6.49
CA GLU A 15 -9.65 -3.78 -5.32
C GLU A 15 -8.62 -2.85 -4.65
N LEU A 16 -7.82 -2.14 -5.45
CA LEU A 16 -6.92 -1.11 -4.93
C LEU A 16 -7.64 0.03 -4.23
N LEU A 17 -8.74 0.53 -4.78
CA LEU A 17 -9.55 1.55 -4.11
C LEU A 17 -10.10 1.02 -2.77
N ASN A 18 -10.58 -0.22 -2.73
CA ASN A 18 -11.09 -0.85 -1.50
C ASN A 18 -10.00 -1.02 -0.44
N LEU A 19 -8.80 -1.47 -0.82
CA LEU A 19 -7.68 -1.66 0.09
C LEU A 19 -7.12 -0.33 0.59
N LEU A 20 -6.89 0.63 -0.31
CA LEU A 20 -6.29 1.92 0.05
C LEU A 20 -7.20 2.80 0.90
N THR A 21 -8.52 2.71 0.74
CA THR A 21 -9.48 3.43 1.60
C THR A 21 -9.50 2.95 3.05
N GLN A 22 -8.98 1.75 3.32
CA GLN A 22 -8.82 1.22 4.68
C GLN A 22 -7.53 1.69 5.36
N VAL A 23 -6.64 2.38 4.64
CA VAL A 23 -5.40 2.92 5.19
C VAL A 23 -5.70 4.21 5.94
N GLU A 24 -5.55 4.18 7.26
CA GLU A 24 -5.72 5.36 8.11
C GLU A 24 -4.78 6.49 7.68
N GLY A 25 -5.32 7.70 7.57
CA GLY A 25 -4.60 8.89 7.10
C GLY A 25 -4.56 9.06 5.57
N LEU A 26 -4.86 8.00 4.79
CA LEU A 26 -4.88 8.09 3.34
C LEU A 26 -6.28 8.52 2.84
N HIS A 27 -6.31 9.63 2.11
CA HIS A 27 -7.52 10.09 1.44
C HIS A 27 -7.50 9.64 -0.02
N VAL A 28 -8.47 8.82 -0.40
CA VAL A 28 -8.56 8.23 -1.73
C VAL A 28 -9.73 8.87 -2.48
N ALA A 29 -9.49 9.35 -3.71
CA ALA A 29 -10.53 9.91 -4.55
C ALA A 29 -11.57 8.82 -4.93
N ALA A 30 -12.85 9.20 -4.94
CA ALA A 30 -13.94 8.28 -5.24
C ALA A 30 -13.80 7.66 -6.64
N ARG A 31 -14.17 6.37 -6.78
CA ARG A 31 -14.09 5.59 -8.03
C ARG A 31 -14.58 6.36 -9.26
N THR A 32 -15.79 6.92 -9.18
CA THR A 32 -16.42 7.67 -10.28
C THR A 32 -15.63 8.91 -10.69
N SER A 33 -14.96 9.57 -9.75
CA SER A 33 -14.13 10.74 -10.03
C SER A 33 -12.82 10.31 -10.70
N SER A 34 -12.17 9.28 -10.16
CA SER A 34 -10.90 8.76 -10.71
C SER A 34 -11.09 8.18 -12.11
N PHE A 35 -12.17 7.41 -12.34
CA PHE A 35 -12.42 6.74 -13.62
C PHE A 35 -12.80 7.71 -14.74
N ALA A 36 -13.17 8.95 -14.43
CA ALA A 36 -13.36 10.01 -15.43
C ALA A 36 -12.06 10.35 -16.20
N PHE A 37 -10.91 9.94 -15.67
CA PHE A 37 -9.58 10.18 -16.24
C PHE A 37 -8.89 8.90 -16.75
N ARG A 38 -9.64 7.82 -17.00
CA ARG A 38 -9.12 6.50 -17.45
C ARG A 38 -8.23 6.56 -18.70
N ASP A 39 -8.57 7.41 -19.66
CA ASP A 39 -7.79 7.64 -20.88
C ASP A 39 -7.29 9.09 -20.89
N PRO A 40 -6.30 9.43 -20.05
CA PRO A 40 -5.94 10.81 -19.85
C PRO A 40 -5.12 11.28 -21.06
N ASN A 41 -5.75 12.06 -21.93
CA ASN A 41 -5.06 13.02 -22.79
C ASN A 41 -4.61 14.27 -21.99
N LYS A 42 -4.64 14.21 -20.66
CA LYS A 42 -4.42 15.33 -19.75
C LYS A 42 -3.15 15.11 -18.94
N ASP A 43 -2.49 16.20 -18.64
CA ASP A 43 -1.31 16.24 -17.79
C ASP A 43 -1.66 15.82 -16.35
N ILE A 44 -0.78 15.03 -15.71
CA ILE A 44 -1.00 14.50 -14.37
C ILE A 44 -1.20 15.60 -13.31
N ARG A 45 -0.57 16.77 -13.49
CA ARG A 45 -0.74 17.95 -12.63
C ARG A 45 -2.16 18.49 -12.72
N GLU A 46 -2.75 18.46 -13.92
CA GLU A 46 -4.14 18.88 -14.12
C GLU A 46 -5.10 17.90 -13.45
N ILE A 47 -4.86 16.59 -13.62
CA ILE A 47 -5.67 15.53 -13.00
C ILE A 47 -5.65 15.67 -11.48
N GLY A 48 -4.47 15.79 -10.89
CA GLY A 48 -4.34 15.91 -9.44
C GLY A 48 -4.98 17.19 -8.88
N ARG A 49 -4.94 18.31 -9.62
CA ARG A 49 -5.69 19.53 -9.25
C ARG A 49 -7.21 19.32 -9.29
N LEU A 50 -7.72 18.62 -10.31
CA LEU A 50 -9.17 18.37 -10.45
C LEU A 50 -9.70 17.41 -9.38
N LEU A 51 -8.89 16.41 -9.01
CA LEU A 51 -9.22 15.43 -7.97
C LEU A 51 -8.83 15.87 -6.56
N ASN A 52 -8.08 16.97 -6.42
CA ASN A 52 -7.50 17.44 -5.16
C ASN A 52 -6.66 16.37 -4.44
N VAL A 53 -5.75 15.72 -5.17
CA VAL A 53 -4.85 14.67 -4.66
C VAL A 53 -3.39 15.05 -4.83
N ARG A 54 -2.54 14.58 -3.91
CA ARG A 54 -1.08 14.81 -3.92
C ARG A 54 -0.33 13.83 -4.84
N THR A 55 -0.89 12.65 -5.05
CA THR A 55 -0.28 11.59 -5.86
C THR A 55 -1.33 10.88 -6.69
N VAL A 56 -0.92 10.35 -7.84
CA VAL A 56 -1.77 9.50 -8.68
C VAL A 56 -1.13 8.13 -8.84
N LEU A 57 -1.92 7.08 -8.61
CA LEU A 57 -1.58 5.72 -8.98
C LEU A 57 -2.18 5.43 -10.35
N GLU A 58 -1.33 5.15 -11.33
CA GLU A 58 -1.76 4.70 -12.65
C GLU A 58 -1.10 3.37 -13.01
N GLY A 59 -1.66 2.70 -14.00
CA GLY A 59 -1.14 1.42 -14.43
C GLY A 59 -1.64 0.98 -15.80
N SER A 60 -0.98 -0.05 -16.32
CA SER A 60 -1.36 -0.67 -17.59
C SER A 60 -1.33 -2.18 -17.46
N VAL A 61 -2.26 -2.83 -18.17
CA VAL A 61 -2.35 -4.28 -18.26
C VAL A 61 -2.12 -4.68 -19.71
N ARG A 62 -1.28 -5.69 -19.93
CA ARG A 62 -1.07 -6.32 -21.23
C ARG A 62 -1.22 -7.82 -21.06
N THR A 63 -1.94 -8.47 -21.96
CA THR A 63 -2.04 -9.93 -21.98
C THR A 63 -1.44 -10.50 -23.26
N SER A 64 -0.85 -11.68 -23.16
CA SER A 64 -0.32 -12.43 -24.30
C SER A 64 -0.41 -13.93 -24.00
N GLY A 65 -1.27 -14.63 -24.74
CA GLY A 65 -1.58 -16.04 -24.46
C GLY A 65 -2.11 -16.20 -23.03
N ASN A 66 -1.47 -17.07 -22.24
CA ASN A 66 -1.82 -17.30 -20.84
C ASN A 66 -1.04 -16.40 -19.85
N ARG A 67 -0.46 -15.27 -20.28
CA ARG A 67 0.32 -14.39 -19.40
C ARG A 67 -0.27 -13.00 -19.33
N VAL A 68 -0.22 -12.42 -18.13
CA VAL A 68 -0.55 -11.03 -17.87
C VAL A 68 0.68 -10.31 -17.35
N ARG A 69 0.93 -9.13 -17.91
CA ARG A 69 1.92 -8.16 -17.44
C ARG A 69 1.18 -6.91 -16.99
N LEU A 70 1.32 -6.59 -15.71
CA LEU A 70 0.80 -5.37 -15.12
C LEU A 70 1.96 -4.44 -14.80
N THR A 71 1.81 -3.15 -15.07
CA THR A 71 2.72 -2.10 -14.60
C THR A 71 1.91 -1.15 -13.74
N ALA A 72 2.40 -0.84 -12.54
CA ALA A 72 1.79 0.12 -11.63
C ALA A 72 2.81 1.20 -11.25
N GLN A 73 2.37 2.44 -11.18
CA GLN A 73 3.23 3.61 -10.98
C GLN A 73 2.55 4.62 -10.06
N LEU A 74 3.28 5.07 -9.05
CA LEU A 74 2.88 6.17 -8.19
C LEU A 74 3.60 7.44 -8.65
N ILE A 75 2.85 8.47 -8.97
CA ILE A 75 3.36 9.73 -9.52
C ILE A 75 3.06 10.87 -8.55
N ASN A 76 4.06 11.73 -8.32
CA ASN A 76 3.86 12.98 -7.61
C ASN A 76 3.14 13.98 -8.53
N VAL A 77 2.00 14.50 -8.08
CA VAL A 77 1.21 15.45 -8.85
C VAL A 77 1.92 16.80 -8.99
N ASP A 78 2.76 17.19 -8.04
CA ASP A 78 3.35 18.54 -8.03
C ASP A 78 4.37 18.75 -9.17
N ASP A 79 5.20 17.74 -9.42
CA ASP A 79 6.31 17.80 -10.39
C ASP A 79 6.16 16.82 -11.56
N GLY A 80 5.24 15.86 -11.46
CA GLY A 80 4.98 14.84 -12.47
C GLY A 80 5.99 13.70 -12.51
N PHE A 81 6.89 13.58 -11.53
CA PHE A 81 7.88 12.49 -11.47
C PHE A 81 7.32 11.24 -10.77
N HIS A 82 7.82 10.08 -11.18
CA HIS A 82 7.50 8.80 -10.54
C HIS A 82 8.15 8.72 -9.15
N ILE A 83 7.34 8.46 -8.14
CA ILE A 83 7.76 8.10 -6.79
C ILE A 83 8.14 6.62 -6.75
N TRP A 84 7.34 5.78 -7.42
CA TRP A 84 7.52 4.33 -7.46
C TRP A 84 6.96 3.75 -8.76
N SER A 85 7.56 2.66 -9.23
CA SER A 85 7.09 1.91 -10.40
C SER A 85 7.46 0.44 -10.23
N GLN A 86 6.52 -0.46 -10.51
CA GLN A 86 6.78 -1.90 -10.48
C GLN A 86 6.05 -2.62 -11.60
N VAL A 87 6.65 -3.72 -12.05
CA VAL A 87 6.10 -4.61 -13.08
C VAL A 87 5.83 -5.97 -12.45
N TYR A 88 4.63 -6.49 -12.70
CA TYR A 88 4.16 -7.79 -12.24
C TYR A 88 3.90 -8.68 -13.46
N ASP A 89 4.56 -9.83 -13.49
CA ASP A 89 4.34 -10.86 -14.51
C ASP A 89 3.71 -12.07 -13.84
N ARG A 90 2.52 -12.47 -14.31
CA ARG A 90 1.78 -13.63 -13.80
C ARG A 90 1.24 -14.50 -14.93
N GLU A 91 1.02 -15.77 -14.64
CA GLU A 91 0.30 -16.69 -15.51
C GLU A 91 -1.18 -16.63 -15.19
N MET A 92 -2.05 -16.56 -16.20
CA MET A 92 -3.48 -16.29 -16.12
C MET A 92 -4.27 -17.57 -15.77
N SER A 93 -3.98 -18.17 -14.60
CA SER A 93 -4.68 -19.39 -14.14
C SER A 93 -6.00 -19.07 -13.44
N ASP A 94 -5.93 -18.34 -12.32
CA ASP A 94 -7.08 -17.87 -11.55
C ASP A 94 -7.09 -16.34 -11.53
N LEU A 95 -7.97 -15.77 -12.36
CA LEU A 95 -8.05 -14.32 -12.56
C LEU A 95 -8.33 -13.55 -11.28
N PHE A 96 -9.22 -14.05 -10.41
CA PHE A 96 -9.59 -13.35 -9.18
C PHE A 96 -8.47 -13.44 -8.15
N ALA A 97 -7.89 -14.63 -7.97
CA ALA A 97 -6.76 -14.79 -7.05
C ALA A 97 -5.56 -13.91 -7.45
N ILE A 98 -5.28 -13.80 -8.75
CA ILE A 98 -4.21 -12.92 -9.26
C ILE A 98 -4.56 -11.45 -9.03
N GLN A 99 -5.84 -11.07 -9.16
CA GLN A 99 -6.27 -9.71 -8.87
C GLN A 99 -6.02 -9.32 -7.43
N ASP A 100 -6.48 -10.15 -6.50
CA ASP A 100 -6.34 -9.93 -5.06
C ASP A 100 -4.86 -9.89 -4.65
N GLU A 101 -4.05 -10.82 -5.17
CA GLU A 101 -2.61 -10.88 -4.93
C GLU A 101 -1.91 -9.60 -5.40
N ILE A 102 -2.11 -9.20 -6.67
CA ILE A 102 -1.44 -8.03 -7.24
C ILE A 102 -1.91 -6.75 -6.56
N ALA A 103 -3.22 -6.60 -6.30
CA ALA A 103 -3.75 -5.43 -5.62
C ALA A 103 -3.18 -5.29 -4.20
N SER A 104 -3.06 -6.40 -3.46
CA SER A 104 -2.44 -6.44 -2.13
C SER A 104 -0.94 -6.09 -2.19
N GLU A 105 -0.18 -6.64 -3.15
CA GLU A 105 1.24 -6.31 -3.35
C GLU A 105 1.45 -4.83 -3.66
N ILE A 106 0.62 -4.26 -4.55
CA ILE A 106 0.69 -2.83 -4.90
C ILE A 106 0.30 -1.98 -3.68
N ALA A 107 -0.82 -2.25 -3.02
CA ALA A 107 -1.26 -1.47 -1.85
C ALA A 107 -0.18 -1.46 -0.76
N THR A 108 0.45 -2.60 -0.52
CA THR A 108 1.57 -2.76 0.41
C THR A 108 2.76 -1.87 0.00
N ALA A 109 3.19 -1.95 -1.27
CA ALA A 109 4.29 -1.14 -1.79
C ALA A 109 4.01 0.38 -1.77
N LEU A 110 2.74 0.76 -1.95
CA LEU A 110 2.33 2.16 -1.89
C LEU A 110 2.33 2.69 -0.47
N VAL A 111 1.77 1.96 0.50
CA VAL A 111 1.85 2.36 1.91
C VAL A 111 3.31 2.52 2.33
N ASP A 112 4.19 1.63 1.90
CA ASP A 112 5.63 1.75 2.08
C ASP A 112 6.22 3.05 1.51
N SER A 113 5.81 3.39 0.29
CA SER A 113 6.25 4.61 -0.39
C SER A 113 5.69 5.87 0.29
N PHE A 114 4.47 5.80 0.85
CA PHE A 114 3.86 6.87 1.62
C PHE A 114 4.43 7.00 3.04
N VAL A 115 4.81 5.92 3.71
CA VAL A 115 5.50 5.98 5.01
C VAL A 115 6.88 6.64 4.87
N GLY A 116 7.50 6.58 3.69
CA GLY A 116 8.67 7.40 3.36
C GLY A 116 8.38 8.89 3.13
N LEU A 117 7.12 9.27 2.87
CA LEU A 117 6.68 10.63 2.53
C LEU A 117 5.95 11.34 3.68
N GLU A 118 5.13 10.62 4.44
CA GLU A 118 4.43 11.09 5.63
C GLU A 118 5.20 10.74 6.87
N VAL A 119 6.33 11.41 6.97
CA VAL A 119 6.85 11.77 8.25
C VAL A 119 6.41 13.21 8.52
N GLY A 120 5.37 13.37 9.33
CA GLY A 120 5.02 14.68 9.90
C GLY A 120 6.21 15.29 10.66
N PRO A 121 6.18 16.59 10.97
CA PRO A 121 7.24 17.27 11.71
C PRO A 121 7.32 16.70 13.14
N GLY A 122 8.11 15.63 13.31
CA GLY A 122 8.24 14.88 14.56
C GLY A 122 8.27 13.35 14.41
N GLY A 123 8.01 12.80 13.22
CA GLY A 123 8.00 11.35 12.97
C GLY A 123 9.18 10.84 12.15
N ARG A 124 10.27 11.61 12.00
CA ARG A 124 11.41 11.19 11.18
C ARG A 124 12.30 10.42 12.10
N ALA A 125 12.51 9.16 11.79
CA ALA A 125 13.60 8.46 12.44
C ALA A 125 14.86 9.25 12.11
N ASP A 126 15.55 9.72 13.15
CA ASP A 126 16.84 10.39 12.97
C ASP A 126 17.91 9.37 12.52
N ASN A 127 17.57 8.08 12.62
CA ASN A 127 18.38 6.94 12.25
C ASN A 127 17.76 6.15 11.07
N LEU A 128 18.55 5.95 10.01
CA LEU A 128 18.14 5.19 8.82
C LEU A 128 17.79 3.73 9.15
N ALA A 129 18.52 3.09 10.08
CA ALA A 129 18.25 1.72 10.50
C ALA A 129 16.92 1.62 11.27
N ALA A 130 16.56 2.66 12.04
CA ALA A 130 15.25 2.72 12.70
C ALA A 130 14.12 2.89 11.69
N ALA A 131 14.29 3.73 10.67
CA ALA A 131 13.33 3.88 9.58
C ALA A 131 13.14 2.56 8.80
N GLU A 132 14.22 1.85 8.49
CA GLU A 132 14.19 0.58 7.76
C GLU A 132 13.50 -0.53 8.58
N ALA A 133 13.84 -0.65 9.86
CA ALA A 133 13.20 -1.59 10.77
C ALA A 133 11.70 -1.29 10.92
N TYR A 134 11.32 -0.02 11.11
CA TYR A 134 9.92 0.39 11.19
C TYR A 134 9.14 0.10 9.90
N ARG A 135 9.71 0.41 8.74
CA ARG A 135 9.10 0.10 7.44
C ARG A 135 8.89 -1.41 7.28
N THR A 136 9.90 -2.22 7.60
CA THR A 136 9.80 -3.68 7.55
C THR A 136 8.75 -4.22 8.52
N GLY A 137 8.63 -3.63 9.71
CA GLY A 137 7.58 -3.96 10.67
C GLY A 137 6.18 -3.66 10.15
N ARG A 138 5.99 -2.50 9.50
CA ARG A 138 4.71 -2.13 8.85
C ARG A 138 4.31 -3.15 7.79
N LEU A 139 5.26 -3.61 6.96
CA LEU A 139 5.00 -4.63 5.93
C LEU A 139 4.44 -5.93 6.51
N SER A 140 5.04 -6.44 7.58
CA SER A 140 4.54 -7.65 8.26
C SER A 140 3.19 -7.38 8.93
N TRP A 141 3.03 -6.22 9.57
CA TRP A 141 1.82 -5.85 10.28
C TRP A 141 0.57 -5.87 9.39
N TRP A 142 0.70 -5.51 8.11
CA TRP A 142 -0.40 -5.49 7.15
C TRP A 142 -1.01 -6.86 6.85
N ARG A 143 -0.25 -7.94 7.00
CA ARG A 143 -0.73 -9.29 6.66
C ARG A 143 -1.70 -9.88 7.69
N ARG A 144 -1.77 -9.28 8.89
CA ARG A 144 -2.71 -9.62 9.99
C ARG A 144 -2.78 -11.10 10.38
N THR A 145 -1.78 -11.91 10.01
CA THR A 145 -1.62 -13.26 10.57
C THR A 145 -0.93 -13.15 11.94
N PRO A 146 -1.19 -14.08 12.88
CA PRO A 146 -0.46 -14.09 14.16
C PRO A 146 1.06 -14.08 13.97
N GLU A 147 1.56 -14.84 13.00
CA GLU A 147 2.99 -14.95 12.70
C GLU A 147 3.56 -13.64 12.14
N ASP A 148 2.86 -12.98 11.22
CA ASP A 148 3.32 -11.71 10.66
C ASP A 148 3.17 -10.56 11.65
N LEU A 149 2.16 -10.57 12.51
CA LEU A 149 2.03 -9.60 13.60
C LEU A 149 3.15 -9.78 14.64
N GLN A 150 3.56 -11.00 14.94
CA GLN A 150 4.72 -11.26 15.81
C GLN A 150 6.01 -10.68 15.19
N ARG A 151 6.24 -10.92 13.90
CA ARG A 151 7.38 -10.34 13.16
C ARG A 151 7.32 -8.81 13.14
N ALA A 152 6.13 -8.24 13.00
CA ALA A 152 5.94 -6.80 13.05
C ALA A 152 6.38 -6.21 14.39
N ALA A 153 5.98 -6.84 15.51
CA ALA A 153 6.35 -6.41 16.85
C ALA A 153 7.86 -6.42 17.06
N GLU A 154 8.55 -7.48 16.59
CA GLU A 154 10.01 -7.58 16.65
C GLU A 154 10.70 -6.44 15.90
N ARG A 155 10.22 -6.13 14.69
CA ARG A 155 10.77 -5.04 13.86
C ARG A 155 10.50 -3.65 14.43
N PHE A 156 9.34 -3.42 15.04
CA PHE A 156 9.06 -2.16 15.74
C PHE A 156 9.93 -2.00 16.99
N ALA A 157 10.17 -3.09 17.73
CA ALA A 157 11.10 -3.07 18.86
C ALA A 157 12.56 -2.81 18.40
N GLU A 158 12.99 -3.39 17.28
CA GLU A 158 14.29 -3.10 16.67
C GLU A 158 14.43 -1.62 16.26
N ALA A 159 13.38 -1.04 15.68
CA ALA A 159 13.36 0.39 15.34
C ALA A 159 13.63 1.28 16.58
N LEU A 160 13.05 0.93 17.72
CA LEU A 160 13.24 1.64 19.00
C LEU A 160 14.62 1.42 19.63
N GLN A 161 15.32 0.33 19.30
CA GLN A 161 16.73 0.16 19.71
C GLN A 161 17.64 1.12 18.95
N HIS A 162 17.33 1.40 17.69
CA HIS A 162 18.11 2.30 16.83
C HIS A 162 17.76 3.78 17.02
N ASP A 163 16.50 4.09 17.32
CA ASP A 163 16.02 5.43 17.65
C ASP A 163 14.96 5.34 18.77
N PRO A 164 15.39 5.48 20.04
CA PRO A 164 14.48 5.43 21.18
C PRO A 164 13.46 6.57 21.23
N THR A 165 13.61 7.60 20.39
CA THR A 165 12.68 8.73 20.32
C THR A 165 11.68 8.61 19.18
N PHE A 166 11.75 7.52 18.41
CA PHE A 166 10.93 7.32 17.22
C PHE A 166 9.47 6.99 17.57
N ALA A 167 8.69 8.04 17.86
CA ALA A 167 7.30 7.95 18.31
C ALA A 167 6.40 7.04 17.45
N PRO A 168 6.48 7.03 16.11
CA PRO A 168 5.73 6.08 15.28
C PRO A 168 5.96 4.60 15.62
N ALA A 169 7.17 4.19 15.99
CA ALA A 169 7.46 2.80 16.34
C ALA A 169 6.79 2.38 17.66
N TYR A 170 6.65 3.29 18.63
CA TYR A 170 5.86 3.03 19.84
C TYR A 170 4.37 2.81 19.55
N ALA A 171 3.78 3.69 18.72
CA ALA A 171 2.37 3.57 18.32
C ALA A 171 2.12 2.25 17.58
N ALA A 172 2.95 1.95 16.58
CA ALA A 172 2.81 0.72 15.80
C ALA A 172 3.00 -0.55 16.67
N LEU A 173 3.90 -0.53 17.65
CA LEU A 173 4.08 -1.64 18.59
C LEU A 173 2.81 -1.84 19.45
N ALA A 174 2.21 -0.75 19.97
CA ALA A 174 0.97 -0.82 20.74
C ALA A 174 -0.19 -1.39 19.91
N ASP A 175 -0.37 -0.92 18.68
CA ASP A 175 -1.40 -1.44 17.77
C ASP A 175 -1.17 -2.92 17.45
N THR A 176 0.09 -3.32 17.25
CA THR A 176 0.45 -4.73 16.99
C THR A 176 0.03 -5.63 18.14
N TRP A 177 0.26 -5.21 19.39
CA TRP A 177 -0.17 -5.97 20.56
C TRP A 177 -1.69 -6.06 20.68
N LEU A 178 -2.41 -4.98 20.36
CA LEU A 178 -3.87 -5.00 20.30
C LEU A 178 -4.35 -6.04 19.28
N LEU A 179 -3.74 -6.10 18.11
CA LEU A 179 -4.14 -7.05 17.07
C LEU A 179 -3.74 -8.48 17.39
N LEU A 180 -2.55 -8.71 17.94
CA LEU A 180 -2.16 -10.02 18.47
C LEU A 180 -3.16 -10.52 19.52
N SER A 181 -3.74 -9.62 20.32
CA SER A 181 -4.78 -10.01 21.26
C SER A 181 -6.08 -10.45 20.57
N LEU A 182 -6.40 -9.90 19.39
CA LEU A 182 -7.61 -10.21 18.64
C LEU A 182 -7.44 -11.45 17.74
N TYR A 183 -6.27 -11.62 17.13
CA TYR A 183 -5.98 -12.69 16.17
C TYR A 183 -5.24 -13.88 16.77
N GLY A 184 -4.55 -13.69 17.90
CA GLY A 184 -3.67 -14.70 18.53
C GLY A 184 -4.35 -15.64 19.51
N ASN A 185 -5.69 -15.62 19.63
CA ASN A 185 -6.43 -16.49 20.54
C ASN A 185 -5.91 -16.40 21.99
N VAL A 186 -5.79 -15.18 22.53
CA VAL A 186 -5.51 -15.02 23.97
C VAL A 186 -6.71 -15.55 24.75
N ALA A 187 -6.50 -16.65 25.46
CA ALA A 187 -7.41 -17.07 26.51
C ALA A 187 -7.63 -15.88 27.46
N PRO A 188 -8.88 -15.62 27.88
CA PRO A 188 -9.17 -14.53 28.79
C PRO A 188 -8.35 -14.73 30.07
N MET A 189 -7.68 -13.67 30.51
CA MET A 189 -7.03 -13.64 31.82
C MET A 189 -8.10 -13.93 32.89
N GLU A 190 -7.98 -15.06 33.57
CA GLU A 190 -8.84 -15.37 34.72
C GLU A 190 -8.65 -14.30 35.81
N ALA A 191 -9.78 -13.88 36.39
CA ALA A 191 -9.92 -12.79 37.35
C ALA A 191 -9.31 -13.09 38.73
#